data_AF-A0A1T1HAG9-F1
#
_entry.id   AF-A0A1T1HAG9-F1
#
_cell.length_a   1.000
_cell.length_b   1.000
_cell.length_c   1.000
_cell.angle_alpha   90.00
_cell.angle_beta   90.00
_cell.angle_gamma   90.00
#
_symmetry.space_group_name_H-M   'P 1'
#
loop_
_entity.id
_entity.type
_entity.pdbx_description
1 polymer ?
#
loop_
_entity_poly.entity_id
_entity_poly.type
_entity_poly.pdbx_seq_one_letter_code
_entity_poly.pdbx_strand_id
1 'polypeptide(L)'
;MFKKILASIGIGGAKVDTLLHTERLCPGENFKATIVVKGGETEQEISGLDLALVTRVKVERDDTEMVVNKTLAHWHVADRFSIGPGETREIPFQAQLPYETPISNNGARYNQSKVWLATGLNIDMALDASDKDPVDVIATSTQNKVLQAMDACGYSLMKADVEEGVIRGQNFQSSLGCYQELEYRPNKFALFGLKEVEISFVSTAGQTHVLFELDRNFGGDTYHSFSFANDVSQDEVTQLIKNLLG
;
A
#
# COMPACT_ATOMS: atom_id res chain seq x y z
N MET A 1 -29.31 -32.89 13.23
CA MET A 1 -28.51 -32.95 11.98
C MET A 1 -28.69 -31.73 11.07
N PHE A 2 -29.73 -30.90 11.21
CA PHE A 2 -29.93 -29.69 10.37
C PHE A 2 -28.96 -28.51 10.63
N LYS A 3 -28.34 -28.41 11.81
CA LYS A 3 -27.40 -27.30 12.13
C LYS A 3 -26.05 -27.37 11.41
N LYS A 4 -25.57 -28.56 11.02
CA LYS A 4 -24.27 -28.73 10.34
C LYS A 4 -24.26 -28.23 8.89
N ILE A 5 -25.43 -28.10 8.25
CA ILE A 5 -25.55 -27.68 6.83
C ILE A 5 -25.71 -26.15 6.71
N LEU A 6 -26.04 -25.44 7.80
CA LEU A 6 -26.13 -23.98 7.81
C LEU A 6 -24.79 -23.30 8.12
N ALA A 7 -23.88 -24.00 8.82
CA ALA A 7 -22.53 -23.51 9.08
C ALA A 7 -21.67 -23.37 7.81
N SER A 8 -22.04 -24.04 6.70
CA SER A 8 -21.41 -23.85 5.39
C SER A 8 -21.93 -22.63 4.62
N ILE A 9 -22.93 -21.93 5.15
CA ILE A 9 -23.49 -20.70 4.57
C ILE A 9 -23.30 -19.56 5.58
N GLY A 10 -22.05 -19.21 5.93
CA GLY A 10 -21.63 -17.95 6.58
C GLY A 10 -22.34 -17.47 7.87
N ILE A 11 -23.36 -18.16 8.35
CA ILE A 11 -24.28 -17.77 9.42
C ILE A 11 -24.07 -18.79 10.55
N GLY A 12 -23.45 -18.31 11.64
CA GLY A 12 -23.11 -19.15 12.80
C GLY A 12 -21.80 -19.93 12.68
N GLY A 13 -21.00 -19.67 11.62
CA GLY A 13 -19.64 -20.19 11.46
C GLY A 13 -18.58 -19.44 12.28
N ALA A 14 -17.34 -19.94 12.25
CA ALA A 14 -16.21 -19.27 12.87
C ALA A 14 -15.95 -17.90 12.22
N LYS A 15 -15.44 -16.96 13.02
CA LYS A 15 -15.08 -15.60 12.59
C LYS A 15 -13.61 -15.35 12.85
N VAL A 16 -13.02 -14.45 12.08
CA VAL A 16 -11.67 -13.95 12.28
C VAL A 16 -11.68 -12.43 12.36
N ASP A 17 -10.78 -11.87 13.14
CA ASP A 17 -10.58 -10.43 13.35
C ASP A 17 -9.08 -10.17 13.57
N THR A 18 -8.52 -9.16 12.92
CA THR A 18 -7.07 -8.91 12.94
C THR A 18 -6.76 -7.61 13.67
N LEU A 19 -6.20 -7.75 14.87
CA LEU A 19 -5.88 -6.62 15.72
C LEU A 19 -4.44 -6.17 15.48
N LEU A 20 -4.25 -5.14 14.66
CA LEU A 20 -2.94 -4.51 14.46
C LEU A 20 -2.51 -3.78 15.75
N HIS A 21 -1.26 -3.98 16.18
CA HIS A 21 -0.77 -3.39 17.45
C HIS A 21 -0.27 -1.94 17.30
N THR A 22 -0.22 -1.44 16.07
CA THR A 22 0.30 -0.12 15.72
C THR A 22 -0.72 0.64 14.88
N GLU A 23 -0.93 1.91 15.19
CA GLU A 23 -1.87 2.75 14.44
C GLU A 23 -1.35 3.14 13.05
N ARG A 24 -0.02 3.24 12.89
CA ARG A 24 0.64 3.69 11.66
C ARG A 24 1.86 2.83 11.36
N LEU A 25 2.12 2.66 10.07
CA LEU A 25 3.28 1.93 9.57
C LEU A 25 3.95 2.68 8.41
N CYS A 26 5.25 2.47 8.24
CA CYS A 26 5.99 2.90 7.06
C CYS A 26 6.25 1.72 6.11
N PRO A 27 6.42 1.96 4.80
CA PRO A 27 6.91 0.93 3.89
C PRO A 27 8.23 0.31 4.38
N GLY A 28 8.33 -1.02 4.38
CA GLY A 28 9.48 -1.75 4.92
C GLY A 28 9.50 -1.94 6.44
N GLU A 29 8.52 -1.42 7.18
CA GLU A 29 8.46 -1.55 8.64
C GLU A 29 7.96 -2.94 9.06
N ASN A 30 8.52 -3.46 10.17
CA ASN A 30 8.00 -4.66 10.83
C ASN A 30 6.79 -4.31 11.67
N PHE A 31 5.71 -5.08 11.57
CA PHE A 31 4.52 -4.90 12.38
C PHE A 31 4.17 -6.16 13.16
N LYS A 32 3.37 -5.96 14.21
CA LYS A 32 2.80 -7.03 15.03
C LYS A 32 1.28 -6.93 15.01
N ALA A 33 0.64 -8.09 15.03
CA ALA A 33 -0.80 -8.19 15.13
C ALA A 33 -1.19 -9.39 16.02
N THR A 34 -2.42 -9.38 16.49
CA THR A 34 -3.08 -10.56 17.06
C THR A 34 -4.24 -10.94 16.17
N ILE A 35 -4.22 -12.15 15.63
CA ILE A 35 -5.36 -12.68 14.87
C ILE A 35 -6.26 -13.45 15.82
N VAL A 36 -7.50 -13.00 15.95
CA VAL A 36 -8.49 -13.56 16.87
C VAL A 36 -9.47 -14.39 16.08
N VAL A 37 -9.45 -15.71 16.29
CA VAL A 37 -10.42 -16.64 15.71
C VAL A 37 -11.46 -16.99 16.75
N LYS A 38 -12.74 -16.75 16.45
CA LYS A 38 -13.87 -17.08 17.32
C LYS A 38 -14.71 -18.19 16.72
N GLY A 39 -14.82 -19.31 17.42
CA GLY A 39 -15.64 -20.46 17.05
C GLY A 39 -17.14 -20.12 16.99
N GLY A 40 -17.83 -20.79 16.07
CA GLY A 40 -19.26 -20.63 15.86
C GLY A 40 -20.14 -21.40 16.85
N GLU A 41 -21.33 -21.82 16.41
CA GLU A 41 -22.27 -22.60 17.26
C GLU A 41 -21.88 -24.08 17.42
N THR A 42 -21.03 -24.60 16.53
CA THR A 42 -20.56 -25.99 16.55
C THR A 42 -19.05 -26.02 16.33
N GLU A 43 -18.43 -27.13 16.72
CA GLU A 43 -17.04 -27.43 16.39
C GLU A 43 -16.84 -27.39 14.87
N GLN A 44 -15.74 -26.77 14.45
CA GLN A 44 -15.39 -26.54 13.05
C GLN A 44 -13.91 -26.83 12.81
N GLU A 45 -13.62 -27.47 11.68
CA GLU A 45 -12.27 -27.61 11.17
C GLU A 45 -11.95 -26.43 10.26
N ILE A 46 -10.92 -25.67 10.61
CA ILE A 46 -10.36 -24.61 9.78
C ILE A 46 -9.24 -25.21 8.94
N SER A 47 -9.31 -25.13 7.61
CA SER A 47 -8.31 -25.76 6.72
C SER A 47 -6.97 -25.02 6.68
N GLY A 48 -6.98 -23.74 7.00
CA GLY A 48 -5.82 -22.84 7.08
C GLY A 48 -6.26 -21.42 7.39
N LEU A 49 -5.30 -20.59 7.77
CA LEU A 49 -5.50 -19.17 8.04
C LEU A 49 -4.37 -18.40 7.35
N ASP A 50 -4.73 -17.45 6.51
CA ASP A 50 -3.80 -16.62 5.75
C ASP A 50 -4.13 -15.14 5.92
N LEU A 51 -3.09 -14.31 5.83
CA LEU A 51 -3.15 -12.86 5.90
C LEU A 51 -2.58 -12.27 4.60
N ALA A 52 -3.26 -11.29 4.03
CA ALA A 52 -2.79 -10.61 2.84
C ALA A 52 -2.77 -9.09 3.04
N LEU A 53 -1.76 -8.42 2.49
CA LEU A 53 -1.75 -6.98 2.32
C LEU A 53 -2.34 -6.66 0.95
N VAL A 54 -3.35 -5.80 0.91
CA VAL A 54 -4.10 -5.51 -0.32
C VAL A 54 -4.19 -4.01 -0.53
N THR A 55 -4.14 -3.59 -1.80
CA THR A 55 -4.43 -2.21 -2.22
C THR A 55 -5.46 -2.19 -3.34
N ARG A 56 -6.04 -1.01 -3.59
CA ARG A 56 -6.76 -0.73 -4.84
C ARG A 56 -5.76 -0.31 -5.91
N VAL A 57 -5.94 -0.79 -7.12
CA VAL A 57 -5.11 -0.52 -8.28
C VAL A 57 -6.00 -0.17 -9.46
N LYS A 58 -5.67 0.90 -10.16
CA LYS A 58 -6.26 1.27 -11.43
C LYS A 58 -5.64 0.45 -12.55
N VAL A 59 -6.50 -0.05 -13.42
CA VAL A 59 -6.15 -0.91 -14.52
C VAL A 59 -6.83 -0.37 -15.76
N GLU A 60 -6.04 -0.10 -16.79
CA GLU A 60 -6.55 0.24 -18.11
C GLU A 60 -6.64 -1.04 -18.96
N ARG A 61 -7.83 -1.27 -19.54
CA ARG A 61 -8.09 -2.33 -20.54
C ARG A 61 -9.03 -1.78 -21.59
N ASP A 62 -8.66 -1.89 -22.86
CA ASP A 62 -9.51 -1.54 -24.01
C ASP A 62 -10.18 -0.15 -23.87
N ASP A 63 -9.38 0.90 -23.58
CA ASP A 63 -9.80 2.28 -23.34
C ASP A 63 -10.78 2.48 -22.16
N THR A 64 -10.87 1.50 -21.24
CA THR A 64 -11.66 1.59 -20.02
C THR A 64 -10.76 1.48 -18.78
N GLU A 65 -10.83 2.50 -17.92
CA GLU A 65 -10.25 2.45 -16.59
C GLU A 65 -11.18 1.72 -15.61
N MET A 66 -10.63 0.77 -14.88
CA MET A 66 -11.32 0.10 -13.77
C MET A 66 -10.43 0.05 -12.53
N VAL A 67 -11.04 0.03 -11.34
CA VAL A 67 -10.31 -0.16 -10.08
C VAL A 67 -10.52 -1.58 -9.59
N VAL A 68 -9.42 -2.31 -9.42
CA VAL A 68 -9.42 -3.68 -8.88
C VAL A 68 -8.61 -3.74 -7.58
N ASN A 69 -8.88 -4.75 -6.75
CA ASN A 69 -8.05 -5.02 -5.59
C ASN A 69 -6.87 -5.89 -6.01
N LYS A 70 -5.67 -5.57 -5.52
CA LYS A 70 -4.44 -6.32 -5.79
C LYS A 70 -3.74 -6.69 -4.48
N THR A 71 -3.33 -7.95 -4.38
CA THR A 71 -2.52 -8.42 -3.25
C THR A 71 -1.07 -8.01 -3.44
N LEU A 72 -0.51 -7.30 -2.47
CA LEU A 72 0.88 -6.84 -2.42
C LEU A 72 1.80 -7.83 -1.69
N ALA A 73 1.27 -8.49 -0.66
CA ALA A 73 1.96 -9.51 0.10
C ALA A 73 0.97 -10.54 0.65
N HIS A 74 1.46 -11.75 0.88
CA HIS A 74 0.70 -12.86 1.43
C HIS A 74 1.54 -13.59 2.47
N TRP A 75 0.95 -13.88 3.61
CA TRP A 75 1.59 -14.58 4.72
C TRP A 75 0.70 -15.71 5.20
N HIS A 76 1.33 -16.87 5.38
CA HIS A 76 0.70 -17.99 6.05
C HIS A 76 0.72 -17.77 7.56
N VAL A 77 -0.43 -17.91 8.22
CA VAL A 77 -0.56 -17.69 9.67
C VAL A 77 -0.63 -19.01 10.42
N ALA A 78 -1.48 -19.92 9.98
CA ALA A 78 -1.63 -21.23 10.61
C ALA A 78 -2.13 -22.30 9.63
N ASP A 79 -1.61 -23.51 9.81
CA ASP A 79 -2.10 -24.73 9.18
C ASP A 79 -3.51 -25.11 9.67
N ARG A 80 -4.01 -26.27 9.28
CA ARG A 80 -5.29 -26.80 9.73
C ARG A 80 -5.40 -26.89 11.25
N PHE A 81 -6.53 -26.46 11.81
CA PHE A 81 -6.85 -26.66 13.22
C PHE A 81 -8.37 -26.77 13.48
N SER A 82 -8.74 -27.41 14.58
CA SER A 82 -10.12 -27.40 15.08
C SER A 82 -10.37 -26.22 16.01
N ILE A 83 -11.56 -25.61 15.90
CA ILE A 83 -12.06 -24.57 16.81
C ILE A 83 -13.42 -25.01 17.38
N GLY A 84 -13.51 -25.08 18.71
CA GLY A 84 -14.71 -25.48 19.42
C GLY A 84 -15.82 -24.43 19.40
N PRO A 85 -17.07 -24.79 19.78
CA PRO A 85 -18.17 -23.83 19.87
C PRO A 85 -17.86 -22.69 20.84
N GLY A 86 -17.92 -21.44 20.36
CA GLY A 86 -17.62 -20.25 21.16
C GLY A 86 -16.19 -20.11 21.68
N GLU A 87 -15.27 -21.01 21.31
CA GLU A 87 -13.84 -20.91 21.64
C GLU A 87 -13.26 -19.63 21.02
N THR A 88 -12.40 -18.93 21.77
CA THR A 88 -11.57 -17.86 21.23
C THR A 88 -10.14 -18.33 21.19
N ARG A 89 -9.50 -18.22 20.03
CA ARG A 89 -8.08 -18.48 19.84
C ARG A 89 -7.38 -17.21 19.37
N GLU A 90 -6.34 -16.83 20.08
CA GLU A 90 -5.50 -15.69 19.73
C GLU A 90 -4.17 -16.19 19.18
N ILE A 91 -3.79 -15.72 17.98
CA ILE A 91 -2.57 -16.13 17.31
C ILE A 91 -1.70 -14.88 17.16
N PRO A 92 -0.55 -14.79 17.87
CA PRO A 92 0.37 -13.69 17.69
C PRO A 92 1.04 -13.79 16.31
N PHE A 93 1.11 -12.66 15.62
CA PHE A 93 1.64 -12.58 14.27
C PHE A 93 2.63 -11.43 14.13
N GLN A 94 3.65 -11.63 13.29
CA GLN A 94 4.61 -10.60 12.92
C GLN A 94 4.99 -10.74 11.44
N ALA A 95 5.11 -9.61 10.75
CA ALA A 95 5.58 -9.57 9.37
C ALA A 95 6.21 -8.21 9.06
N GLN A 96 6.75 -8.07 7.86
CA GLN A 96 7.31 -6.83 7.33
C GLN A 96 6.44 -6.35 6.18
N LEU A 97 6.08 -5.07 6.15
CA LEU A 97 5.47 -4.49 4.96
C LEU A 97 6.45 -4.51 3.77
N PRO A 98 6.00 -4.80 2.55
CA PRO A 98 6.81 -4.56 1.36
C PRO A 98 7.33 -3.12 1.32
N TYR A 99 8.57 -2.93 0.88
CA TYR A 99 9.18 -1.61 0.77
C TYR A 99 8.43 -0.69 -0.21
N GLU A 100 7.75 -1.26 -1.20
CA GLU A 100 6.99 -0.53 -2.22
C GLU A 100 5.50 -0.36 -1.83
N THR A 101 5.13 -0.60 -0.56
CA THR A 101 3.74 -0.40 -0.10
C THR A 101 3.30 1.07 -0.32
N PRO A 102 2.15 1.33 -0.95
CA PRO A 102 1.67 2.69 -1.20
C PRO A 102 1.46 3.49 0.09
N ILE A 103 1.78 4.77 0.06
CA ILE A 103 1.52 5.71 1.16
C ILE A 103 0.02 6.02 1.15
N SER A 104 -0.76 5.37 2.02
CA SER A 104 -2.21 5.60 2.13
C SER A 104 -2.55 6.91 2.87
N ASN A 105 -1.59 7.48 3.62
CA ASN A 105 -1.72 8.77 4.30
C ASN A 105 -0.64 9.75 3.82
N ASN A 106 -0.92 10.31 2.65
CA ASN A 106 -0.02 11.17 1.87
C ASN A 106 -0.42 12.66 1.89
N GLY A 107 -1.59 13.02 2.43
CA GLY A 107 -2.07 14.39 2.46
C GLY A 107 -2.58 14.95 1.12
N ALA A 108 -2.70 14.13 0.07
CA ALA A 108 -3.23 14.56 -1.23
C ALA A 108 -4.68 15.04 -1.10
N ARG A 109 -5.03 16.08 -1.85
CA ARG A 109 -6.41 16.59 -1.90
C ARG A 109 -7.42 15.53 -2.37
N TYR A 110 -7.01 14.69 -3.33
CA TYR A 110 -7.78 13.58 -3.86
C TYR A 110 -7.00 12.26 -3.69
N ASN A 111 -7.02 11.74 -2.47
CA ASN A 111 -6.31 10.51 -2.12
C ASN A 111 -7.17 9.25 -2.34
N GLN A 112 -6.80 8.45 -3.34
CA GLN A 112 -7.41 7.16 -3.68
C GLN A 112 -6.55 5.96 -3.24
N SER A 113 -5.34 6.20 -2.74
CA SER A 113 -4.46 5.15 -2.23
C SER A 113 -5.04 4.55 -0.95
N LYS A 114 -5.40 3.26 -0.98
CA LYS A 114 -5.98 2.51 0.14
C LYS A 114 -5.21 1.22 0.34
N VAL A 115 -4.78 0.96 1.57
CA VAL A 115 -4.08 -0.27 1.94
C VAL A 115 -4.82 -0.88 3.13
N TRP A 116 -5.01 -2.20 3.13
CA TRP A 116 -5.61 -2.93 4.24
C TRP A 116 -5.01 -4.33 4.36
N LEU A 117 -5.07 -4.88 5.56
CA LEU A 117 -4.88 -6.30 5.81
C LEU A 117 -6.20 -7.03 5.56
N ALA A 118 -6.15 -8.17 4.90
CA ALA A 118 -7.30 -9.02 4.63
C ALA A 118 -7.02 -10.42 5.18
N THR A 119 -7.91 -10.92 6.04
CA THR A 119 -7.70 -12.18 6.75
C THR A 119 -8.77 -13.18 6.39
N GLY A 120 -8.35 -14.33 5.87
CA GLY A 120 -9.22 -15.38 5.36
C GLY A 120 -9.11 -16.64 6.20
N LEU A 121 -10.26 -17.19 6.62
CA LEU A 121 -10.34 -18.56 7.11
C LEU A 121 -10.45 -19.51 5.91
N ASN A 122 -10.00 -20.74 6.08
CA ASN A 122 -10.13 -21.82 5.10
C ASN A 122 -9.45 -21.56 3.75
N ILE A 123 -8.44 -20.68 3.70
CA ILE A 123 -7.77 -20.28 2.46
C ILE A 123 -8.74 -19.55 1.51
N ASP A 124 -9.66 -18.75 2.07
CA ASP A 124 -10.40 -17.78 1.29
C ASP A 124 -9.39 -16.86 0.57
N MET A 125 -9.55 -16.68 -0.74
CA MET A 125 -8.69 -15.74 -1.47
C MET A 125 -8.81 -14.35 -0.81
N ALA A 126 -7.69 -13.64 -0.66
CA ALA A 126 -7.61 -12.33 0.00
C ALA A 126 -8.68 -11.30 -0.43
N LEU A 127 -9.23 -11.45 -1.65
CA LEU A 127 -10.31 -10.62 -2.18
C LEU A 127 -11.67 -10.87 -1.51
N ASP A 128 -11.94 -12.14 -1.18
CA ASP A 128 -13.18 -12.66 -0.60
C ASP A 128 -13.12 -12.75 0.93
N ALA A 129 -11.97 -12.39 1.52
CA ALA A 129 -11.77 -12.35 2.97
C ALA A 129 -12.87 -11.54 3.68
N SER A 130 -13.40 -12.14 4.75
CA SER A 130 -14.48 -11.53 5.55
C SER A 130 -14.00 -10.43 6.48
N ASP A 131 -12.72 -10.45 6.86
CA ASP A 131 -12.06 -9.47 7.71
C ASP A 131 -11.14 -8.56 6.90
N LYS A 132 -11.24 -7.25 7.12
CA LYS A 132 -10.52 -6.20 6.38
C LYS A 132 -10.17 -5.02 7.28
N ASP A 133 -8.90 -4.90 7.62
CA ASP A 133 -8.37 -3.87 8.53
C ASP A 133 -7.56 -2.81 7.76
N PRO A 134 -8.07 -1.56 7.65
CA PRO A 134 -7.31 -0.49 7.02
C PRO A 134 -5.96 -0.26 7.70
N VAL A 135 -4.92 -0.07 6.89
CA VAL A 135 -3.58 0.26 7.37
C VAL A 135 -3.26 1.71 7.01
N ASP A 136 -2.97 2.52 8.03
CA ASP A 136 -2.49 3.89 7.87
C ASP A 136 -0.99 3.87 7.54
N VAL A 137 -0.66 3.92 6.24
CA VAL A 137 0.71 3.87 5.73
C VAL A 137 1.21 5.29 5.51
N ILE A 138 2.21 5.69 6.30
CA ILE A 138 2.86 6.99 6.19
C ILE A 138 4.16 6.89 5.37
N ALA A 139 4.60 8.02 4.83
CA ALA A 139 5.85 8.09 4.08
C ALA A 139 7.06 7.72 4.96
N THR A 140 8.02 6.98 4.40
CA THR A 140 9.36 6.82 5.00
C THR A 140 10.06 8.17 5.12
N SER A 141 11.15 8.23 5.91
CA SER A 141 11.94 9.47 6.08
C SER A 141 12.37 10.07 4.73
N THR A 142 12.91 9.26 3.81
CA THR A 142 13.39 9.74 2.51
C THR A 142 12.25 10.16 1.59
N GLN A 143 11.15 9.41 1.55
CA GLN A 143 9.96 9.81 0.80
C GLN A 143 9.45 11.17 1.31
N ASN A 144 9.33 11.34 2.63
CA ASN A 144 8.85 12.58 3.22
C ASN A 144 9.75 13.79 2.88
N LYS A 145 11.07 13.59 2.81
CA LYS A 145 12.01 14.67 2.38
C LYS A 145 11.72 15.13 0.95
N VAL A 146 11.38 14.22 0.05
CA VAL A 146 10.96 14.53 -1.33
C VAL A 146 9.63 15.27 -1.33
N LEU A 147 8.63 14.79 -0.58
CA LEU A 147 7.32 15.46 -0.49
C LEU A 147 7.45 16.90 0.05
N GLN A 148 8.29 17.10 1.07
CA GLN A 148 8.57 18.43 1.63
C GLN A 148 9.35 19.33 0.67
N ALA A 149 10.28 18.77 -0.10
CA ALA A 149 11.01 19.52 -1.11
C ALA A 149 10.09 20.00 -2.24
N MET A 150 9.09 19.20 -2.65
CA MET A 150 8.07 19.62 -3.60
C MET A 150 7.25 20.80 -3.08
N ASP A 151 6.78 20.75 -1.84
CA ASP A 151 6.07 21.86 -1.20
C ASP A 151 6.93 23.13 -1.14
N ALA A 152 8.20 22.98 -0.75
CA ALA A 152 9.17 24.08 -0.73
C ALA A 152 9.48 24.67 -2.11
N CYS A 153 9.25 23.91 -3.19
CA CYS A 153 9.37 24.38 -4.58
C CYS A 153 8.05 24.95 -5.13
N GLY A 154 7.01 25.06 -4.30
CA GLY A 154 5.72 25.63 -4.69
C GLY A 154 4.79 24.64 -5.38
N TYR A 155 4.98 23.33 -5.19
CA TYR A 155 4.11 22.30 -5.76
C TYR A 155 3.23 21.67 -4.69
N SER A 156 1.94 21.58 -4.96
CA SER A 156 0.97 21.00 -4.02
C SER A 156 0.50 19.63 -4.52
N LEU A 157 0.45 18.66 -3.62
CA LEU A 157 -0.01 17.30 -3.92
C LEU A 157 -1.52 17.28 -4.14
N MET A 158 -1.93 17.02 -5.38
CA MET A 158 -3.33 17.09 -5.81
C MET A 158 -4.01 15.73 -5.74
N LYS A 159 -3.37 14.68 -6.25
CA LYS A 159 -3.96 13.35 -6.37
C LYS A 159 -2.93 12.29 -6.00
N ALA A 160 -3.42 11.17 -5.46
CA ALA A 160 -2.60 10.02 -5.17
C ALA A 160 -3.39 8.73 -5.42
N ASP A 161 -2.92 7.90 -6.32
CA ASP A 161 -3.50 6.62 -6.70
C ASP A 161 -2.42 5.58 -7.00
N VAL A 162 -2.85 4.35 -7.24
CA VAL A 162 -1.95 3.23 -7.51
C VAL A 162 -2.35 2.67 -8.87
N GLU A 163 -1.39 2.61 -9.78
CA GLU A 163 -1.57 2.14 -11.15
C GLU A 163 -1.00 0.74 -11.32
N GLU A 164 -1.62 -0.07 -12.18
CA GLU A 164 -1.07 -1.35 -12.58
C GLU A 164 0.12 -1.14 -13.51
N GLY A 165 1.24 -1.77 -13.19
CA GLY A 165 2.41 -1.67 -14.06
C GLY A 165 3.71 -1.87 -13.32
N VAL A 166 4.78 -1.48 -14.00
CA VAL A 166 6.15 -1.62 -13.50
C VAL A 166 6.92 -0.37 -13.86
N ILE A 167 7.46 0.31 -12.85
CA ILE A 167 8.40 1.42 -13.02
C ILE A 167 9.75 0.84 -13.39
N ARG A 168 10.39 1.42 -14.41
CA ARG A 168 11.77 1.13 -14.80
C ARG A 168 12.58 2.42 -14.79
N GLY A 169 13.46 2.56 -13.81
CA GLY A 169 14.48 3.59 -13.79
C GLY A 169 15.80 3.08 -14.36
N GLN A 170 16.83 3.94 -14.38
CA GLN A 170 18.12 3.57 -14.97
C GLN A 170 18.78 2.34 -14.32
N ASN A 171 18.65 2.20 -12.99
CA ASN A 171 19.29 1.13 -12.21
C ASN A 171 18.35 0.45 -11.22
N PHE A 172 17.03 0.62 -11.38
CA PHE A 172 16.02 0.04 -10.48
C PHE A 172 14.74 -0.29 -11.24
N GLN A 173 13.97 -1.24 -10.70
CA GLN A 173 12.67 -1.61 -11.20
C GLN A 173 11.74 -1.92 -10.02
N SER A 174 10.47 -1.52 -10.11
CA SER A 174 9.45 -1.94 -9.13
C SER A 174 9.13 -3.43 -9.26
N SER A 175 8.69 -4.05 -8.17
CA SER A 175 8.50 -5.51 -8.10
C SER A 175 7.06 -5.95 -7.81
N LEU A 176 6.20 -5.06 -7.29
CA LEU A 176 4.84 -5.43 -6.89
C LEU A 176 3.85 -5.54 -8.06
N GLY A 177 4.25 -5.19 -9.28
CA GLY A 177 3.36 -5.17 -10.45
C GLY A 177 2.24 -4.13 -10.36
N CYS A 178 2.45 -3.13 -9.51
CA CYS A 178 1.73 -1.87 -9.42
C CYS A 178 2.67 -0.83 -8.77
N TYR A 179 2.35 0.44 -8.89
CA TYR A 179 3.13 1.52 -8.26
C TYR A 179 2.23 2.71 -7.92
N GLN A 180 2.66 3.52 -6.95
CA GLN A 180 1.91 4.70 -6.54
C GLN A 180 2.34 5.92 -7.36
N GLU A 181 1.37 6.67 -7.87
CA GLU A 181 1.57 7.98 -8.49
C GLU A 181 1.10 9.07 -7.54
N LEU A 182 1.94 10.09 -7.37
CA LEU A 182 1.67 11.28 -6.60
C LEU A 182 1.70 12.47 -7.56
N GLU A 183 0.53 12.98 -7.91
CA GLU A 183 0.35 14.06 -8.89
C GLU A 183 0.41 15.42 -8.19
N TYR A 184 1.38 16.24 -8.59
CA TYR A 184 1.60 17.58 -8.08
C TYR A 184 1.27 18.63 -9.13
N ARG A 185 0.68 19.74 -8.67
CA ARG A 185 0.48 20.93 -9.52
C ARG A 185 1.14 22.16 -8.92
N PRO A 186 1.62 23.08 -9.78
CA PRO A 186 2.20 24.34 -9.33
C PRO A 186 1.14 25.16 -8.59
N ASN A 187 1.52 25.68 -7.42
CA ASN A 187 0.76 26.72 -6.72
C ASN A 187 1.26 28.11 -7.14
N LYS A 188 0.73 29.18 -6.51
CA LYS A 188 1.07 30.56 -6.88
C LYS A 188 2.55 30.95 -6.66
N PHE A 189 3.32 30.12 -5.95
CA PHE A 189 4.73 30.33 -5.63
C PHE A 189 5.67 29.49 -6.51
N ALA A 190 5.14 28.59 -7.34
CA ALA A 190 5.96 27.79 -8.25
C ALA A 190 6.62 28.66 -9.34
N LEU A 191 7.78 28.21 -9.80
CA LEU A 191 8.45 28.79 -10.97
C LEU A 191 7.65 28.44 -12.24
N PHE A 192 7.67 29.35 -13.23
CA PHE A 192 6.92 29.18 -14.47
C PHE A 192 7.52 28.05 -15.33
N GLY A 193 6.70 27.15 -15.86
CA GLY A 193 7.13 26.25 -16.95
C GLY A 193 6.47 24.87 -16.95
N LEU A 194 6.27 24.28 -15.77
CA LEU A 194 5.64 22.96 -15.60
C LEU A 194 4.15 23.09 -15.31
N LYS A 195 3.37 22.18 -15.88
CA LYS A 195 1.92 22.07 -15.66
C LYS A 195 1.61 21.06 -14.56
N GLU A 196 2.35 19.96 -14.55
CA GLU A 196 2.16 18.84 -13.64
C GLU A 196 3.49 18.14 -13.39
N VAL A 197 3.63 17.57 -12.20
CA VAL A 197 4.77 16.72 -11.83
C VAL A 197 4.21 15.48 -11.17
N GLU A 198 4.53 14.31 -11.69
CA GLU A 198 4.15 13.05 -11.07
C GLU A 198 5.39 12.41 -10.45
N ILE A 199 5.19 11.86 -9.25
CA ILE A 199 6.26 11.22 -8.49
C ILE A 199 5.83 9.80 -8.15
N SER A 200 6.72 8.87 -8.42
CA SER A 200 6.60 7.50 -7.94
C SER A 200 7.86 7.04 -7.22
N PHE A 201 7.67 6.31 -6.13
CA PHE A 201 8.76 5.76 -5.33
C PHE A 201 8.93 4.26 -5.59
N VAL A 202 10.19 3.83 -5.66
CA VAL A 202 10.58 2.42 -5.56
C VAL A 202 11.57 2.31 -4.41
N SER A 203 11.08 1.97 -3.23
CA SER A 203 11.91 1.90 -2.01
C SER A 203 12.51 0.52 -1.83
N THR A 204 13.68 0.48 -1.18
CA THR A 204 14.41 -0.74 -0.80
C THR A 204 14.92 -0.59 0.64
N ALA A 205 15.56 -1.65 1.17
CA ALA A 205 16.18 -1.60 2.49
C ALA A 205 17.26 -0.51 2.64
N GLY A 206 18.03 -0.23 1.58
CA GLY A 206 19.16 0.71 1.63
C GLY A 206 18.90 2.06 0.98
N GLN A 207 17.98 2.13 0.02
CA GLN A 207 17.77 3.30 -0.83
C GLN A 207 16.30 3.51 -1.16
N THR A 208 15.95 4.75 -1.46
CA THR A 208 14.67 5.12 -2.06
C THR A 208 14.95 5.66 -3.46
N HIS A 209 14.45 4.96 -4.47
CA HIS A 209 14.46 5.43 -5.83
C HIS A 209 13.21 6.26 -6.12
N VAL A 210 13.35 7.29 -6.95
CA VAL A 210 12.27 8.21 -7.30
C VAL A 210 12.27 8.37 -8.80
N LEU A 211 11.11 8.16 -9.43
CA LEU A 211 10.84 8.56 -10.80
C LEU A 211 10.00 9.83 -10.78
N PHE A 212 10.45 10.84 -11.51
CA PHE A 212 9.72 12.06 -11.80
C PHE A 212 9.28 12.03 -13.26
N GLU A 213 8.01 12.31 -13.50
CA GLU A 213 7.47 12.65 -14.80
C GLU A 213 7.06 14.12 -14.79
N LEU A 214 7.52 14.86 -15.79
CA LEU A 214 7.36 16.31 -15.88
C LEU A 214 6.59 16.67 -17.16
N ASP A 215 5.35 17.16 -17.00
CA ASP A 215 4.54 17.75 -18.07
C ASP A 215 4.81 19.26 -18.17
N ARG A 216 5.22 19.71 -19.36
CA ARG A 216 5.57 21.11 -19.64
C ARG A 216 4.49 21.77 -20.49
N ASN A 217 4.20 23.04 -20.19
CA ASN A 217 3.21 23.85 -20.92
C ASN A 217 3.44 23.91 -22.45
N PHE A 218 4.66 23.65 -22.91
CA PHE A 218 5.05 23.53 -24.31
C PHE A 218 6.08 22.39 -24.45
N GLY A 219 5.61 21.16 -24.69
CA GLY A 219 6.47 19.97 -24.80
C GLY A 219 5.67 18.67 -24.67
N GLY A 220 6.38 17.54 -24.64
CA GLY A 220 5.83 16.25 -24.18
C GLY A 220 6.49 15.84 -22.87
N ASP A 221 6.06 14.71 -22.33
CA ASP A 221 6.49 14.24 -21.01
C ASP A 221 7.97 13.91 -20.97
N THR A 222 8.63 14.30 -19.86
CA THR A 222 10.04 14.02 -19.62
C THR A 222 10.23 13.28 -18.31
N TYR A 223 11.05 12.23 -18.33
CA TYR A 223 11.27 11.35 -17.19
C TYR A 223 12.67 11.53 -16.60
N HIS A 224 12.74 11.65 -15.28
CA HIS A 224 13.99 11.77 -14.52
C HIS A 224 13.99 10.80 -13.34
N SER A 225 15.07 10.03 -13.17
CA SER A 225 15.16 9.07 -12.09
C SER A 225 16.33 9.36 -11.15
N PHE A 226 16.09 9.32 -9.84
CA PHE A 226 17.10 9.53 -8.80
C PHE A 226 17.11 8.39 -7.80
N SER A 227 18.23 8.19 -7.12
CA SER A 227 18.39 7.18 -6.07
C SER A 227 19.02 7.84 -4.86
N PHE A 228 18.30 7.85 -3.75
CA PHE A 228 18.76 8.42 -2.49
C PHE A 228 19.08 7.31 -1.51
N ALA A 229 20.20 7.41 -0.81
CA ALA A 229 20.42 6.60 0.39
C ALA A 229 19.34 6.94 1.43
N ASN A 230 18.93 5.97 2.25
CA ASN A 230 17.86 6.18 3.21
C ASN A 230 18.23 7.17 4.35
N ASP A 231 19.50 7.54 4.47
CA ASP A 231 20.05 8.54 5.38
C ASP A 231 20.31 9.92 4.74
N VAL A 232 19.94 10.13 3.47
CA VAL A 232 20.15 11.39 2.74
C VAL A 232 19.64 12.62 3.52
N SER A 233 20.35 13.75 3.43
CA SER A 233 19.91 14.99 4.09
C SER A 233 18.73 15.68 3.39
N GLN A 234 17.93 16.45 4.13
CA GLN A 234 16.85 17.27 3.53
C GLN A 234 17.40 18.29 2.52
N ASP A 235 18.54 18.91 2.82
CA ASP A 235 19.13 19.95 1.97
C ASP A 235 19.55 19.37 0.62
N GLU A 236 20.17 18.19 0.61
CA GLU A 236 20.57 17.51 -0.62
C GLU A 236 19.38 17.18 -1.51
N VAL A 237 18.32 16.61 -0.93
CA VAL A 237 17.06 16.31 -1.65
C VAL A 237 16.43 17.59 -2.20
N THR A 238 16.38 18.66 -1.38
CA THR A 238 15.76 19.93 -1.77
C THR A 238 16.54 20.63 -2.89
N GLN A 239 17.87 20.65 -2.83
CA GLN A 239 18.70 21.25 -3.87
C GLN A 239 18.57 20.50 -5.20
N LEU A 240 18.54 19.17 -5.16
CA LEU A 240 18.34 18.36 -6.35
C LEU A 240 16.98 18.64 -7.00
N ILE A 241 15.90 18.65 -6.20
CA ILE A 241 14.55 18.91 -6.71
C ILE A 241 14.41 20.34 -7.24
N LYS A 242 14.99 21.34 -6.59
CA LYS A 242 15.05 22.72 -7.13
C LYS A 242 15.72 22.75 -8.51
N ASN A 243 16.88 22.12 -8.65
CA ASN A 243 17.59 22.09 -9.93
C ASN A 243 16.81 21.35 -11.04
N LEU A 244 16.02 20.34 -10.67
CA LEU A 244 15.17 19.60 -11.60
C LEU A 244 14.00 20.44 -12.12
N LEU A 245 13.33 21.16 -11.20
CA LEU A 245 12.10 21.88 -11.49
C LEU A 245 12.34 23.27 -12.14
N GLY A 246 13.58 23.77 -12.08
CA GLY A 246 14.01 25.03 -12.70
C GLY A 246 13.79 26.23 -11.82
#